data_AF-A0A7S2AMF1-F1
#
_entry.id   AF-A0A7S2AMF1-F1
#
_cell.length_a   1.000
_cell.length_b   1.000
_cell.length_c   1.000
_cell.angle_alpha   90.00
_cell.angle_beta   90.00
_cell.angle_gamma   90.00
#
_symmetry.space_group_name_H-M   'P 1'
#
loop_
_entity.id
_entity.type
_entity.pdbx_description
1 polymer ?
#
loop_
_entity_poly.entity_id
_entity_poly.type
_entity_poly.pdbx_seq_one_letter_code
_entity_poly.pdbx_strand_id
1 'polypeptide(L)'
;FEVFGYDVLIDAYLKIWLIEVNASPALARDNQLDRAVKEAMVFDSVNLVDPVPFDREALVRVLEQDMQGRRRGAKSMDLGESFAEIMQRHRPRQIGEPPRCCGNYE
;
A
#
# COMPACT_ATOMS: atom_id res chain seq x y z
N PHE A 1 1.06 -4.85 -0.82
CA PHE A 1 1.57 -5.40 0.45
C PHE A 1 0.46 -6.20 1.09
N GLU A 2 0.79 -7.08 2.02
CA GLU A 2 -0.18 -7.93 2.72
C GLU A 2 0.07 -7.84 4.23
N VAL A 3 -1.01 -7.92 5.00
CA VAL A 3 -0.97 -7.95 6.47
C VAL A 3 -1.50 -9.32 6.91
N PHE A 4 -0.67 -10.08 7.60
CA PHE A 4 -1.03 -11.39 8.13
C PHE A 4 -1.31 -11.32 9.63
N GLY A 5 -2.35 -12.02 10.08
CA GLY A 5 -2.59 -12.27 11.51
C GLY A 5 -1.99 -13.60 11.92
N TYR A 6 -1.14 -13.61 12.94
CA TYR A 6 -0.55 -14.83 13.49
C TYR A 6 -1.16 -15.14 14.84
N ASP A 7 -1.81 -16.29 14.93
CA ASP A 7 -2.37 -16.76 16.19
C ASP A 7 -1.33 -17.67 16.86
N VAL A 8 -0.85 -17.26 18.03
CA VAL A 8 0.23 -17.93 18.75
C VAL A 8 -0.21 -18.32 20.15
N LEU A 9 0.24 -19.50 20.61
CA LEU A 9 0.09 -19.98 21.98
C LEU A 9 1.44 -19.92 22.70
N ILE A 10 1.47 -19.38 23.91
CA ILE A 10 2.66 -19.37 24.76
C ILE A 10 2.44 -20.40 25.89
N ASP A 11 3.34 -21.39 25.99
CA ASP A 11 3.24 -22.43 27.02
C ASP A 11 3.90 -22.02 28.36
N ALA A 12 3.81 -22.90 29.36
CA ALA A 12 4.36 -22.68 30.70
C ALA A 12 5.90 -22.53 30.74
N TYR A 13 6.59 -22.92 29.67
CA TYR A 13 8.04 -22.77 29.50
C TYR A 13 8.38 -21.58 28.58
N LEU A 14 7.42 -20.70 28.31
CA LEU A 14 7.52 -19.56 27.40
C LEU A 14 7.89 -19.94 25.96
N LYS A 15 7.62 -21.19 25.56
CA LYS A 15 7.76 -21.58 24.16
C LYS A 15 6.54 -21.09 23.38
N ILE A 16 6.82 -20.43 22.26
CA ILE A 16 5.81 -19.91 21.34
C ILE A 16 5.50 -20.99 20.30
N TRP A 17 4.21 -21.31 20.19
CA TRP A 17 3.67 -22.28 19.23
C TRP A 17 2.75 -21.55 18.26
N LEU A 18 3.02 -21.67 16.97
CA LEU A 18 2.13 -21.16 15.92
C LEU A 18 0.89 -22.05 15.83
N ILE A 19 -0.29 -21.45 15.86
CA ILE A 19 -1.58 -22.14 15.69
C ILE A 19 -2.01 -22.03 14.24
N GLU A 20 -2.16 -20.81 13.74
CA GLU A 20 -2.59 -20.53 12.36
C GLU A 20 -2.06 -19.18 11.84
N VAL A 21 -2.14 -19.02 10.52
CA VAL A 21 -1.83 -17.77 9.82
C VAL A 21 -3.04 -17.35 9.02
N ASN A 22 -3.57 -16.17 9.34
CA ASN A 22 -4.73 -15.58 8.70
C ASN A 22 -4.27 -14.58 7.63
N ALA A 23 -4.60 -14.86 6.36
CA ALA A 23 -4.37 -13.93 5.24
C ALA A 23 -5.35 -12.74 5.24
N SER A 24 -6.41 -12.81 6.05
CA SER A 24 -7.41 -11.74 6.19
C SER A 24 -7.78 -11.53 7.67
N PRO A 25 -6.87 -10.97 8.49
CA PRO A 25 -7.14 -10.73 9.90
C PRO A 25 -8.29 -9.73 10.11
N ALA A 26 -9.04 -9.89 11.20
CA ALA A 26 -10.22 -9.06 11.49
C ALA A 26 -9.85 -7.63 11.94
N LEU A 27 -10.20 -6.63 11.13
CA LEU A 27 -9.97 -5.21 11.40
C LEU A 27 -11.17 -4.46 12.02
N ALA A 28 -12.18 -5.19 12.51
CA ALA A 28 -13.29 -4.60 13.27
C ALA A 28 -12.78 -3.89 14.54
N ARG A 29 -13.48 -2.82 14.95
CA ARG A 29 -13.08 -1.89 16.03
C ARG A 29 -14.13 -1.85 17.12
N ASP A 30 -14.43 -3.02 17.68
CA ASP A 30 -15.60 -3.23 18.54
C ASP A 30 -15.40 -2.64 19.96
N ASN A 31 -14.15 -2.48 20.40
CA ASN A 31 -13.82 -1.88 21.68
C ASN A 31 -12.66 -0.85 21.59
N GLN A 32 -12.33 -0.22 22.71
CA GLN A 32 -11.26 0.80 22.77
C GLN A 32 -9.87 0.21 22.52
N LEU A 33 -9.60 -1.03 22.95
CA LEU A 33 -8.32 -1.70 22.73
C LEU A 33 -8.13 -2.00 21.24
N ASP A 34 -9.16 -2.51 20.56
CA ASP A 34 -9.13 -2.75 19.11
C ASP A 34 -8.81 -1.47 18.35
N ARG A 35 -9.44 -0.34 18.72
CA ARG A 35 -9.15 0.95 18.10
C ARG A 35 -7.69 1.35 18.31
N ALA A 36 -7.22 1.33 19.56
CA ALA A 36 -5.86 1.75 19.90
C ALA A 36 -4.78 0.95 19.16
N VAL A 37 -4.97 -0.38 19.05
CA VAL A 37 -3.97 -1.26 18.42
C VAL A 37 -4.11 -1.26 16.90
N LYS A 38 -5.33 -1.46 16.37
CA LYS A 38 -5.52 -1.70 14.93
C LYS A 38 -5.37 -0.42 14.11
N GLU A 39 -5.78 0.74 14.63
CA GLU A 39 -5.61 2.01 13.91
C GLU A 39 -4.15 2.38 13.77
N ALA A 40 -3.37 2.27 14.86
CA ALA A 40 -1.93 2.50 14.84
C ALA A 40 -1.22 1.52 13.88
N MET A 41 -1.53 0.23 13.97
CA MET A 41 -0.97 -0.80 13.07
C MET A 41 -1.24 -0.49 11.59
N VAL A 42 -2.47 -0.13 11.22
CA VAL A 42 -2.82 0.20 9.83
C VAL A 42 -2.13 1.48 9.38
N PHE A 43 -2.10 2.51 10.22
CA PHE A 43 -1.42 3.77 9.92
C PHE A 43 0.07 3.55 9.64
N ASP A 44 0.75 2.82 10.54
CA ASP A 44 2.17 2.52 10.41
C ASP A 44 2.46 1.63 9.20
N SER A 45 1.59 0.66 8.90
CA SER A 45 1.71 -0.19 7.71
C SER A 45 1.64 0.62 6.41
N VAL A 46 0.70 1.56 6.31
CA VAL A 46 0.57 2.42 5.11
C VAL A 46 1.78 3.35 4.98
N ASN A 47 2.25 3.93 6.08
CA ASN A 47 3.44 4.78 6.07
C ASN A 47 4.70 4.02 5.66
N LEU A 48 4.85 2.77 6.10
CA LEU A 48 5.98 1.93 5.74
C LEU A 48 5.98 1.54 4.26
N VAL A 49 4.78 1.29 3.72
CA VAL A 49 4.58 1.00 2.29
C VAL A 49 4.89 2.22 1.44
N ASP A 50 4.58 3.42 1.92
CA ASP A 50 4.79 4.70 1.25
C ASP A 50 4.20 4.69 -0.19
N PRO A 51 2.88 4.51 -0.33
CA PRO A 51 2.27 4.45 -1.66
C PRO A 51 2.44 5.79 -2.38
N VAL A 52 2.87 5.70 -3.63
CA VAL A 52 3.12 6.88 -4.47
C VAL A 52 1.80 7.64 -4.68
N PRO A 53 1.77 8.97 -4.45
CA PRO A 53 0.59 9.77 -4.77
C PRO A 53 0.35 9.74 -6.27
N PHE A 54 -0.91 9.65 -6.67
CA PHE A 54 -1.28 9.78 -8.07
C PHE A 54 -2.41 10.78 -8.24
N ASP A 55 -2.31 11.59 -9.29
CA ASP A 55 -3.33 12.54 -9.70
C ASP A 55 -4.43 11.81 -10.49
N ARG A 56 -5.61 11.72 -9.86
CA ARG A 56 -6.80 11.11 -10.48
C ARG A 56 -7.27 11.90 -11.70
N GLU A 57 -7.17 13.22 -11.68
CA GLU A 57 -7.59 14.06 -12.80
C GLU A 57 -6.63 13.88 -13.98
N ALA A 58 -5.32 13.89 -13.73
CA ALA A 58 -4.32 13.60 -14.76
C ALA A 58 -4.53 12.22 -15.39
N LEU A 59 -4.82 11.20 -14.57
CA LEU A 59 -5.14 9.85 -15.05
C LEU A 59 -6.37 9.86 -15.97
N VAL A 60 -7.46 10.52 -15.57
CA VAL A 60 -8.68 10.63 -16.39
C VAL A 60 -8.38 11.35 -17.70
N ARG A 61 -7.65 12.48 -17.67
CA ARG A 61 -7.25 13.22 -18.89
C ARG A 61 -6.45 12.35 -19.86
N VAL A 62 -5.47 11.61 -19.33
CA VAL A 62 -4.64 10.68 -20.11
C VAL A 62 -5.47 9.58 -20.77
N LEU A 63 -6.40 8.97 -20.03
CA LEU A 63 -7.29 7.94 -20.55
C LEU A 63 -8.22 8.49 -21.64
N GLU A 64 -8.78 9.69 -21.45
CA GLU A 64 -9.63 10.34 -22.44
C GLU A 64 -8.87 10.67 -23.74
N GLN A 65 -7.63 11.16 -23.63
CA GLN A 65 -6.77 11.44 -24.76
C GLN A 65 -6.42 10.17 -25.55
N ASP A 66 -6.07 9.07 -24.87
CA ASP A 66 -5.79 7.78 -25.52
C ASP A 66 -7.03 7.24 -26.26
N MET A 67 -8.22 7.30 -25.64
CA MET A 67 -9.46 6.88 -26.29
C MET A 67 -9.77 7.69 -27.56
N GLN A 68 -9.54 9.00 -27.52
CA GLN A 68 -9.74 9.88 -28.68
C GLN A 68 -8.67 9.67 -29.76
N GLY A 69 -7.41 9.45 -29.35
CA GLY A 69 -6.28 9.19 -30.25
C GLY A 69 -6.46 7.88 -31.03
N ARG A 70 -6.90 6.81 -30.36
CA ARG A 70 -7.21 5.51 -31.00
C ARG A 70 -8.32 5.63 -32.05
N ARG A 71 -9.37 6.40 -31.75
CA ARG A 71 -10.45 6.68 -32.73
C ARG A 71 -9.95 7.41 -33.98
N ARG A 72 -8.88 8.20 -33.86
CA ARG A 72 -8.31 8.99 -34.96
C ARG A 72 -7.13 8.29 -35.66
N GLY A 73 -6.81 7.04 -35.30
CA GLY A 73 -5.67 6.31 -35.88
C GLY A 73 -4.30 6.91 -35.54
N ALA A 74 -4.20 7.67 -34.44
CA ALA A 74 -2.96 8.30 -34.00
C ALA A 74 -1.95 7.25 -33.46
N LYS A 75 -0.66 7.60 -33.50
CA LYS A 75 0.41 6.79 -32.88
C LYS A 75 0.18 6.65 -31.38
N SER A 76 0.71 5.56 -30.82
CA SER A 76 0.78 5.30 -29.38
C SER A 76 1.30 6.52 -28.64
N MET A 77 0.59 6.89 -27.58
CA MET A 77 0.98 7.97 -26.68
C MET A 77 2.32 7.66 -26.01
N ASP A 78 3.09 8.68 -25.64
CA ASP A 78 4.27 8.52 -24.81
C ASP A 78 3.84 8.20 -23.37
N LEU A 79 3.95 6.93 -23.01
CA LEU A 79 3.54 6.44 -21.70
C LEU A 79 4.45 6.97 -20.59
N GLY A 80 5.70 7.36 -20.90
CA GLY A 80 6.68 7.82 -19.91
C GLY A 80 6.28 9.16 -19.28
N GLU A 81 6.08 10.19 -20.10
CA GLU A 81 5.67 11.52 -19.61
C GLU A 81 4.27 11.50 -18.99
N SER A 82 3.32 10.78 -19.58
CA SER A 82 1.97 10.64 -18.99
C SER A 82 2.01 9.94 -17.63
N PHE A 83 2.84 8.91 -17.48
CA PHE A 83 3.01 8.24 -16.18
C PHE A 83 3.69 9.16 -15.16
N ALA A 84 4.68 9.94 -15.57
CA ALA A 84 5.33 10.93 -14.71
C ALA A 84 4.35 12.04 -14.29
N GLU A 85 3.46 12.49 -15.17
CA GLU A 85 2.38 13.43 -14.82
C GLU A 85 1.42 12.81 -13.79
N ILE A 86 0.92 11.59 -14.06
CA ILE A 86 -0.01 10.88 -13.18
C ILE A 86 0.61 10.68 -11.79
N MET A 87 1.88 10.28 -11.72
CA MET A 87 2.57 10.05 -10.45
C MET A 87 3.17 11.33 -9.84
N GLN A 88 2.83 12.51 -10.37
CA GLN A 88 3.35 13.80 -9.90
C GLN A 88 4.89 13.81 -9.80
N ARG A 89 5.56 13.15 -10.75
CA ARG A 89 7.02 12.93 -10.82
C ARG A 89 7.62 12.20 -9.60
N HIS A 90 6.80 11.61 -8.75
CA HIS A 90 7.26 10.70 -7.70
C HIS A 90 7.58 9.33 -8.29
N ARG A 91 8.61 8.68 -7.73
CA ARG A 91 8.98 7.31 -8.11
C ARG A 91 8.62 6.35 -6.97
N PRO A 92 8.14 5.13 -7.28
CA PRO A 92 8.02 4.07 -6.29
C PRO A 92 9.36 3.79 -5.62
N ARG A 93 9.32 3.46 -4.32
CA ARG A 93 10.49 2.99 -3.58
C ARG A 93 11.04 1.72 -4.22
N GLN A 94 12.35 1.67 -4.42
CA GLN A 94 13.02 0.52 -5.04
C GLN A 94 13.32 -0.57 -4.01
N ILE A 95 13.53 -1.80 -4.49
CA ILE A 95 13.96 -2.92 -3.64
C ILE A 95 15.31 -2.55 -2.98
N GLY A 96 15.38 -2.65 -1.66
CA GLY A 96 16.56 -2.31 -0.87
C GLY A 96 16.65 -0.85 -0.44
N GLU A 97 15.81 0.05 -0.96
CA GLU A 97 15.71 1.41 -0.41
C GLU A 97 14.93 1.36 0.92
N PRO A 98 15.49 1.94 2.01
CA PRO A 98 14.80 1.97 3.29
C PRO A 98 13.54 2.84 3.20
N PRO A 99 12.51 2.55 4.02
CA PRO A 99 11.37 3.44 4.18
C PRO A 99 11.83 4.83 4.61
N ARG A 100 11.13 5.88 4.14
CA ARG A 100 11.43 7.27 4.55
C ARG A 100 11.17 7.51 6.04
N CYS A 101 10.23 6.76 6.60
CA CYS A 101 9.91 6.74 8.02
C CYS A 101 9.67 5.29 8.44
N CYS A 102 10.52 4.76 9.32
CA CYS A 102 10.36 3.42 9.89
C CYS A 102 9.42 3.40 11.10
N GLY A 103 8.91 4.56 11.56
CA GLY A 103 8.14 4.66 12.81
C GLY A 103 8.97 4.22 14.01
N ASN A 104 8.37 3.47 14.93
CA ASN A 104 9.01 2.93 16.14
C ASN A 104 9.70 1.57 15.92
N TYR A 105 9.93 1.16 14.67
CA TYR A 105 10.36 -0.19 14.32
C TYR A 105 11.85 -0.28 13.94
N GLU A 106 12.71 0.50 14.64
CA GLU A 106 14.18 0.42 14.51
C GLU A 106 14.80 -0.75 15.29
#